data_AF-A0A060C1P3-F1
#
_entry.id   AF-A0A060C1P3-F1
#
_cell.length_a   1.000
_cell.length_b   1.000
_cell.length_c   1.000
_cell.angle_alpha   90.00
_cell.angle_beta   90.00
_cell.angle_gamma   90.00
#
_symmetry.space_group_name_H-M   'P 1'
#
loop_
_entity.id
_entity.type
_entity.pdbx_description
1 polymer ?
#
loop_
_entity_poly.entity_id
_entity_poly.type
_entity_poly.pdbx_seq_one_letter_code
_entity_poly.pdbx_strand_id
1 'polypeptide(L)' 'MEKKWFETGRFNFSVGIEDTFVPQSRPGMRALDEYDLTKHYEQWYSDLALIPQIGANQCRWGIPWYLVNPAPHVFRFD' A
#
# COMPACT_ATOMS: atom_id res chain seq x y z
N MET A 1 -11.61 15.32 25.26
CA MET A 1 -10.77 14.86 24.14
C MET A 1 -11.59 13.88 23.34
N GLU A 2 -11.55 13.98 22.01
CA GLU A 2 -12.15 12.95 21.15
C GLU A 2 -11.38 11.64 21.35
N LYS A 3 -12.11 10.53 21.44
CA LYS A 3 -11.49 9.20 21.59
C LYS A 3 -10.78 8.84 20.29
N LYS A 4 -9.61 8.20 20.36
CA LYS A 4 -8.94 7.68 19.15
C LYS A 4 -9.80 6.57 18.53
N TRP A 5 -9.68 6.37 17.22
CA TRP A 5 -10.50 5.39 16.48
C TRP A 5 -10.46 3.97 17.09
N PHE A 6 -9.31 3.55 17.63
CA PHE A 6 -9.12 2.24 18.27
C PHE A 6 -9.60 2.16 19.73
N GLU A 7 -9.97 3.29 20.35
CA GLU A 7 -10.45 3.35 21.75
C GLU A 7 -11.99 3.32 21.82
N THR A 8 -12.67 3.31 20.67
CA THR A 8 -14.13 3.46 20.61
C THR A 8 -14.91 2.20 20.95
N GLY A 9 -14.27 1.02 20.92
CA GLY A 9 -14.93 -0.28 21.03
C GLY A 9 -15.79 -0.66 19.82
N ARG A 10 -15.77 0.15 18.74
CA ARG A 10 -16.44 -0.19 17.47
C ARG A 10 -15.62 -1.24 16.72
N PHE A 11 -16.32 -2.18 16.08
CA PHE A 11 -15.70 -3.07 15.10
C PHE A 11 -15.25 -2.25 13.89
N ASN A 12 -13.99 -2.41 13.48
CA ASN A 12 -13.45 -1.82 12.27
C ASN A 12 -13.19 -2.94 11.24
N PHE A 13 -13.81 -2.81 10.07
CA PHE A 13 -13.61 -3.73 8.97
C PHE A 13 -12.54 -3.14 8.04
N SER A 14 -11.38 -3.80 8.01
CA SER A 14 -10.19 -3.32 7.30
C SER A 14 -9.87 -4.22 6.11
N VAL A 15 -9.41 -3.62 5.02
CA VAL A 15 -8.89 -4.34 3.84
C VAL A 15 -7.42 -3.99 3.60
N GLY A 16 -6.73 -4.80 2.82
CA GLY A 16 -5.35 -4.56 2.41
C GLY A 16 -5.22 -4.59 0.89
N ILE A 17 -4.37 -3.71 0.36
CA ILE A 17 -3.88 -3.81 -1.01
C ILE A 17 -2.46 -4.34 -0.91
N GLU A 18 -2.24 -5.56 -1.42
CA GLU A 18 -0.94 -6.23 -1.35
C GLU A 18 0.05 -5.61 -2.33
N ASP A 19 1.32 -5.58 -1.91
CA ASP A 19 2.36 -4.76 -2.49
C ASP A 19 3.71 -5.51 -2.55
N THR A 20 3.75 -6.66 -3.23
CA THR A 20 4.99 -7.40 -3.38
C THR A 20 5.92 -6.72 -4.37
N PHE A 21 7.09 -6.32 -3.87
CA PHE A 21 8.20 -5.82 -4.68
C PHE A 21 9.39 -6.76 -4.55
N VAL A 22 9.76 -7.41 -5.65
CA VAL A 22 10.96 -8.24 -5.77
C VAL A 22 11.94 -7.51 -6.68
N PRO A 23 12.91 -6.76 -6.11
CA PRO A 23 13.85 -5.93 -6.89
C PRO A 23 14.97 -6.76 -7.55
N GLN A 24 14.81 -8.08 -7.65
CA GLN A 24 15.84 -8.97 -8.16
C GLN A 24 16.13 -8.69 -9.63
N SER A 25 17.37 -8.27 -9.92
CA SER A 25 17.86 -7.89 -11.25
C SER A 25 18.90 -8.87 -11.83
N ARG A 26 19.04 -10.07 -11.24
CA ARG A 26 20.02 -11.07 -11.69
C ARG A 26 19.53 -11.80 -12.95
N PRO A 27 20.43 -12.22 -13.86
CA PRO A 27 20.08 -13.05 -15.00
C PRO A 27 19.31 -14.30 -14.57
N GLY A 28 18.13 -14.52 -15.17
CA GLY A 28 17.25 -15.66 -14.86
C GLY A 28 16.19 -15.40 -13.79
N MET A 29 16.14 -14.20 -13.19
CA MET A 29 15.07 -13.77 -12.28
C MET A 29 14.21 -12.70 -12.94
N ARG A 30 12.89 -12.71 -12.66
CA ARG A 30 11.96 -11.69 -13.11
C ARG A 30 11.71 -10.73 -11.94
N ALA A 31 12.01 -9.46 -12.12
CA ALA A 31 11.58 -8.42 -11.19
C ALA A 31 10.06 -8.46 -11.08
N LEU A 32 9.54 -8.37 -9.86
CA LEU A 32 8.11 -8.34 -9.59
C LEU A 32 7.79 -6.99 -8.96
N ASP A 33 6.88 -6.26 -9.59
CA ASP A 33 6.25 -5.09 -9.01
C ASP A 33 4.74 -5.31 -9.14
N GLU A 34 4.09 -5.70 -8.05
CA GLU A 34 2.66 -5.96 -8.08
C GLU A 34 1.84 -4.72 -8.40
N TYR A 35 2.30 -3.51 -8.02
CA TYR A 35 1.58 -2.27 -8.29
C TYR A 35 1.59 -1.94 -9.77
N ASP A 36 2.69 -2.17 -10.46
CA ASP A 36 2.76 -2.05 -11.92
C ASP A 36 1.87 -3.10 -12.59
N LEU A 37 1.91 -4.36 -12.12
CA LEU A 37 1.12 -5.47 -12.69
C LEU A 37 -0.40 -5.27 -12.54
N THR A 38 -0.84 -4.68 -11.43
CA THR A 38 -2.27 -4.42 -11.15
C THR A 38 -2.70 -2.99 -11.45
N LYS A 39 -1.78 -2.13 -11.91
CA LYS A 39 -2.00 -0.71 -12.24
C LYS A 39 -2.35 0.16 -11.03
N HIS A 40 -1.93 -0.22 -9.83
CA HIS A 40 -2.16 0.58 -8.63
C HIS A 40 -1.42 1.91 -8.68
N TYR A 41 -0.32 2.05 -9.42
CA TYR A 41 0.34 3.36 -9.60
C TYR A 41 -0.55 4.38 -10.33
N GLU A 42 -1.25 3.94 -11.36
CA GLU A 42 -2.14 4.80 -12.15
C GLU A 42 -3.51 4.95 -11.50
N GLN A 43 -4.00 3.91 -10.81
CA GLN A 43 -5.38 3.80 -10.33
C GLN A 43 -5.53 3.98 -8.81
N TRP A 44 -4.47 4.33 -8.07
CA TRP A 44 -4.50 4.42 -6.59
C TRP A 44 -5.68 5.23 -6.07
N TYR A 45 -6.03 6.34 -6.73
CA TYR A 45 -7.12 7.20 -6.28
C TYR A 45 -8.48 6.49 -6.36
N SER A 46 -8.74 5.81 -7.47
CA SER A 46 -9.95 4.99 -7.62
C SER A 46 -9.95 3.77 -6.72
N ASP A 47 -8.79 3.13 -6.51
CA ASP A 47 -8.66 1.99 -5.60
C ASP A 47 -9.08 2.41 -4.17
N LEU A 48 -8.60 3.56 -3.70
CA LEU A 48 -8.99 4.10 -2.40
C LEU A 48 -10.49 4.46 -2.32
N ALA A 49 -11.06 4.95 -3.42
CA ALA A 49 -12.48 5.30 -3.49
C ALA A 49 -13.42 4.07 -3.47
N LEU A 50 -12.91 2.87 -3.79
CA LEU A 50 -13.68 1.63 -3.75
C LEU A 50 -13.81 1.02 -2.34
N ILE A 51 -12.85 1.29 -1.45
CA ILE A 51 -12.81 0.76 -0.07
C ILE A 51 -14.13 0.99 0.70
N PRO A 52 -14.68 2.22 0.78
CA PRO A 52 -15.93 2.43 1.51
C PRO A 52 -17.13 1.76 0.82
N GLN A 53 -17.07 1.49 -0.49
CA GLN A 53 -18.18 0.86 -1.23
C GLN A 53 -18.36 -0.62 -0.86
N ILE A 54 -17.31 -1.28 -0.38
CA ILE A 54 -17.35 -2.65 0.14
C ILE A 54 -17.58 -2.71 1.66
N GLY A 55 -17.91 -1.58 2.29
CA GLY A 55 -18.19 -1.47 3.73
C GLY A 55 -16.95 -1.44 4.62
N ALA A 56 -15.74 -1.38 4.06
CA ALA A 56 -14.52 -1.21 4.83
C ALA A 56 -14.35 0.25 5.25
N ASN A 57 -13.87 0.45 6.48
CA ASN A 57 -13.65 1.78 7.04
C ASN A 57 -12.16 2.06 7.34
N GLN A 58 -11.30 1.09 7.03
CA GLN A 58 -9.86 1.17 7.20
C GLN A 58 -9.17 0.42 6.07
N CYS A 59 -7.93 0.81 5.77
CA CYS A 59 -7.12 0.14 4.77
C CYS A 59 -5.65 0.12 5.17
N ARG A 60 -4.99 -1.02 4.93
CA ARG A 60 -3.54 -1.11 4.81
C ARG A 60 -3.18 -0.87 3.36
N TRP A 61 -2.47 0.22 3.11
CA TRP A 61 -1.81 0.49 1.84
C TRP A 61 -0.31 0.39 2.05
N GLY A 62 0.33 -0.50 1.31
CA GLY A 62 1.77 -0.67 1.35
C GLY A 62 2.47 0.33 0.43
N ILE A 63 3.58 0.91 0.90
CA ILE A 63 4.36 1.86 0.10
C ILE A 63 5.49 1.12 -0.60
N PRO A 64 5.75 1.40 -1.89
CA PRO A 64 6.87 0.81 -2.61
C PRO A 64 8.20 1.21 -1.97
N TRP A 65 8.71 0.34 -1.09
CA TRP A 65 9.87 0.66 -0.25
C TRP A 65 11.12 0.98 -1.08
N TYR A 66 11.27 0.35 -2.25
CA TYR A 66 12.39 0.62 -3.15
C TYR A 66 12.37 2.03 -3.76
N LEU A 67 11.20 2.69 -3.81
CA LEU A 67 11.07 4.09 -4.24
C LEU A 67 11.30 5.05 -3.06
N VAL A 68 10.74 4.73 -1.89
CA VAL A 68 10.84 5.56 -0.68
C VAL A 68 12.23 5.50 -0.06
N ASN A 69 12.89 4.35 -0.11
CA ASN A 69 14.24 4.12 0.41
C ASN A 69 15.13 3.47 -0.66
N PRO A 70 15.56 4.23 -1.68
CA PRO A 70 16.30 3.68 -2.81
C PRO A 70 17.74 3.28 -2.48
N ALA A 71 18.30 3.78 -1.37
CA ALA A 71 19.65 3.45 -0.91
C ALA A 71 19.73 3.54 0.62
N PRO A 72 20.70 2.88 1.27
CA PRO A 72 20.90 2.99 2.72
C PRO A 72 20.95 4.44 3.17
N HIS A 73 20.10 4.78 4.15
CA HIS A 73 19.98 6.13 4.73
C HIS A 73 19.49 7.25 3.78
N VAL A 74 19.01 6.92 2.58
CA VAL A 74 18.40 7.87 1.64
C VAL A 74 16.89 7.67 1.60
N PHE A 75 16.12 8.69 1.96
CA PHE A 75 14.65 8.64 1.97
C PHE A 75 14.05 9.70 1.06
N ARG A 76 12.98 9.35 0.33
CA ARG A 76 12.17 10.24 -0.52
C ARG A 76 10.73 10.22 -0.03
N PHE A 77 10.18 11.40 0.22
CA PHE A 77 8.81 11.59 0.74
C PHE A 77 8.03 12.65 -0.04
N ASP A 78 8.65 13.22 -1.07
CA ASP A 78 8.10 14.18 -2.02
C ASP A 78 7.29 13.51 -3.13
#